data_AF-A0AA37FA86-F1
#
_entry.id   AF-A0AA37FA86-F1
#
_cell.length_a   1.000
_cell.length_b   1.000
_cell.length_c   1.000
_cell.angle_alpha   90.00
_cell.angle_beta   90.00
_cell.angle_gamma   90.00
#
_symmetry.space_group_name_H-M   'P 1'
#
loop_
_entity.id
_entity.type
_entity.pdbx_description
1 polymer ?
#
loop_
_entity_poly.entity_id
_entity_poly.type
_entity_poly.pdbx_seq_one_letter_code
_entity_poly.pdbx_strand_id
1 'polypeptide(L)' 'MRRIRETAERHGVGVKAAALQFSLAHPASAAVIPGTTRPSRVAEDVAALHEEVPAAFWADLRASGLVSAAAPLPA' A
#
# COMPACT_ATOMS: atom_id res chain seq x y z
N MET A 1 -11.79 -7.48 -0.99
CA MET A 1 -11.40 -6.11 -0.55
C MET A 1 -11.73 -5.78 0.90
N ARG A 2 -12.81 -6.32 1.50
CA ARG A 2 -13.20 -6.01 2.89
C ARG A 2 -12.07 -6.23 3.93
N ARG A 3 -11.41 -7.39 3.93
CA ARG A 3 -10.35 -7.74 4.90
C ARG A 3 -9.12 -6.84 4.86
N ILE A 4 -8.72 -6.37 3.68
CA ILE A 4 -7.59 -5.43 3.53
C ILE A 4 -7.98 -4.08 4.12
N ARG A 5 -9.20 -3.60 3.84
CA ARG A 5 -9.71 -2.34 4.36
C ARG A 5 -9.84 -2.36 5.88
N GLU A 6 -10.38 -3.43 6.45
CA GLU A 6 -10.46 -3.62 7.91
C GLU A 6 -9.07 -3.64 8.56
N THR A 7 -8.08 -4.25 7.90
CA THR A 7 -6.70 -4.27 8.41
C THR A 7 -6.06 -2.89 8.33
N ALA A 8 -6.27 -2.19 7.22
CA ALA A 8 -5.78 -0.82 7.03
C ALA A 8 -6.39 0.13 8.09
N GLU A 9 -7.70 0.03 8.34
CA GLU A 9 -8.39 0.80 9.38
C GLU A 9 -7.84 0.54 10.78
N ARG A 10 -7.56 -0.73 11.14
CA ARG A 10 -6.96 -1.06 12.45
C ARG A 10 -5.57 -0.44 12.66
N HIS A 11 -4.82 -0.26 11.59
CA HIS A 11 -3.46 0.32 11.62
C HIS A 11 -3.44 1.81 11.26
N GLY A 12 -4.60 2.44 11.00
CA GLY A 12 -4.67 3.84 10.60
C GLY A 12 -4.10 4.14 9.21
N VAL A 13 -4.00 3.12 8.35
CA VAL A 13 -3.36 3.20 7.02
C VAL A 13 -4.39 3.44 5.93
N GLY A 14 -4.07 4.32 4.99
CA GLY A 14 -4.79 4.52 3.75
C GLY A 14 -4.59 3.35 2.80
N VAL A 15 -5.68 2.73 2.34
CA VAL A 15 -5.61 1.61 1.37
C VAL A 15 -4.90 2.02 0.07
N LYS A 16 -4.98 3.30 -0.32
CA LYS A 16 -4.24 3.83 -1.47
C LYS A 16 -2.73 3.83 -1.22
N ALA A 17 -2.28 4.32 -0.06
CA ALA A 17 -0.86 4.32 0.32
C ALA A 17 -0.32 2.89 0.35
N ALA A 18 -1.04 1.98 1.00
CA ALA A 18 -0.68 0.56 1.04
C ALA A 18 -0.55 -0.05 -0.38
N ALA A 19 -1.49 0.23 -1.28
CA ALA A 19 -1.43 -0.30 -2.65
C ALA A 19 -0.24 0.27 -3.44
N LEU A 20 0.01 1.57 -3.35
CA LEU A 20 1.11 2.24 -4.04
C LEU A 20 2.47 1.73 -3.54
N GLN A 21 2.69 1.76 -2.22
CA GLN A 21 3.96 1.37 -1.63
C GLN A 21 4.24 -0.12 -1.82
N PHE A 22 3.23 -1.00 -1.68
CA PHE A 22 3.40 -2.42 -1.97
C PHE A 22 3.78 -2.68 -3.44
N SER A 23 3.17 -1.96 -4.37
CA SER A 23 3.48 -2.10 -5.81
C SER A 23 4.91 -1.66 -6.15
N LEU A 24 5.48 -0.76 -5.35
CA LEU A 24 6.86 -0.27 -5.50
C LEU A 24 7.89 -1.05 -4.67
N ALA A 25 7.46 -1.92 -3.76
CA ALA A 25 8.36 -2.68 -2.89
C ALA A 25 9.22 -3.72 -3.64
N HIS A 26 8.74 -4.20 -4.79
CA HIS A 26 9.45 -5.21 -5.56
C HIS A 26 10.54 -4.55 -6.43
N PRO A 27 11.80 -5.04 -6.42
CA PRO A 27 12.91 -4.40 -7.14
C PRO A 27 12.73 -4.34 -8.66
N ALA A 28 11.92 -5.24 -9.22
CA ALA A 28 11.56 -5.21 -10.64
C ALA A 28 10.55 -4.09 -11.01
N SER A 29 9.95 -3.43 -10.02
CA SER A 29 9.01 -2.33 -10.22
C SER A 29 9.78 -1.01 -10.30
N ALA A 30 9.87 -0.43 -11.49
CA ALA A 30 10.53 0.87 -11.69
C ALA A 30 9.61 2.05 -11.39
N ALA A 31 8.30 1.88 -11.59
CA ALA A 31 7.30 2.91 -11.37
C ALA A 31 5.90 2.30 -11.23
N VAL A 32 5.00 3.02 -10.57
CA VAL A 32 3.57 2.71 -10.52
C VAL A 32 2.79 3.87 -11.14
N ILE A 33 1.81 3.55 -12.00
CA ILE A 33 0.94 4.55 -12.62
C ILE A 33 -0.44 4.43 -11.97
N PRO A 34 -0.74 5.23 -10.92
CA PRO A 34 -2.08 5.25 -10.35
C PRO A 34 -3.10 5.72 -11.39
N GLY A 35 -4.24 5.05 -11.45
CA GLY A 35 -5.34 5.47 -12.32
C GLY A 35 -5.94 6.79 -11.82
N THR A 36 -5.57 7.91 -12.46
CA THR A 36 -6.12 9.23 -12.14
C THR A 36 -7.00 9.75 -13.27
N THR A 37 -8.29 9.90 -13.01
CA THR A 37 -9.24 10.55 -13.95
C THR A 37 -9.33 12.07 -13.76
N ARG A 38 -8.62 12.64 -12.76
CA ARG A 38 -8.66 14.07 -12.41
C ARG A 38 -7.28 14.58 -12.00
N PRO A 39 -6.85 15.78 -12.45
CA PRO A 39 -5.54 16.35 -12.12
C PRO A 39 -5.29 16.54 -10.62
N SER A 40 -6.33 16.86 -9.84
CA SER A 40 -6.23 17.04 -8.38
C SER A 40 -5.78 15.78 -7.64
N ARG A 41 -5.88 14.60 -8.26
CA ARG A 41 -5.43 13.33 -7.67
C ARG A 41 -3.91 13.19 -7.63
N VAL A 42 -3.15 13.98 -8.39
CA VAL A 42 -1.68 13.91 -8.35
C VAL A 42 -1.17 14.24 -6.94
N ALA A 43 -1.72 15.28 -6.30
CA ALA A 43 -1.36 15.63 -4.93
C ALA A 43 -1.77 14.53 -3.93
N GLU A 44 -2.93 13.89 -4.12
CA GLU A 44 -3.37 12.76 -3.29
C GLU A 44 -2.44 11.54 -3.43
N ASP A 45 -1.98 11.26 -4.65
CA ASP A 45 -1.10 10.11 -4.92
C ASP A 45 0.30 10.34 -4.36
N VAL A 46 0.82 11.57 -4.46
CA VAL A 46 2.08 11.97 -3.81
C VAL A 46 1.94 11.88 -2.29
N ALA A 47 0.86 12.40 -1.71
CA ALA A 47 0.62 12.30 -0.26
C ALA A 47 0.53 10.84 0.20
N ALA A 48 -0.16 9.99 -0.56
CA ALA A 48 -0.27 8.56 -0.25
C ALA A 48 1.07 7.82 -0.41
N LEU A 49 1.94 8.25 -1.34
CA LEU A 49 3.28 7.68 -1.46
C LEU A 49 4.15 7.99 -0.23
N HIS A 50 3.96 9.16 0.38
CA HIS A 50 4.70 9.61 1.56
C HIS A 50 4.03 9.30 2.91
N GLU A 51 2.84 8.68 2.89
CA GLU A 51 2.16 8.24 4.11
C GLU A 51 3.00 7.20 4.85
N GLU A 52 3.14 7.34 6.16
CA GLU A 52 3.86 6.36 6.97
C GLU A 52 3.00 5.10 7.11
N VAL A 53 3.46 3.98 6.55
CA VAL A 53 2.78 2.69 6.69
C VAL A 53 3.58 1.81 7.66
N PRO A 54 3.06 1.54 8.87
CA PRO A 54 3.80 0.81 9.89
C PRO A 54 4.20 -0.61 9.44
N ALA A 55 5.41 -1.04 9.81
CA ALA A 55 5.88 -2.41 9.54
C ALA A 55 4.90 -3.50 10.06
N ALA A 56 4.21 -3.21 11.17
CA ALA A 56 3.20 -4.09 11.74
C ALA A 56 2.01 -4.35 10.80
N PHE A 57 1.60 -3.36 10.00
CA PHE A 57 0.54 -3.53 9.01
C PHE A 57 0.93 -4.55 7.94
N TRP A 58 2.17 -4.47 7.44
CA TRP A 58 2.68 -5.39 6.43
C TRP A 58 2.82 -6.83 6.97
N ALA A 59 3.30 -6.96 8.21
CA ALA A 59 3.38 -8.24 8.91
C ALA A 59 1.98 -8.88 9.07
N ASP A 60 0.99 -8.10 9.48
CA ASP A 60 -0.40 -8.55 9.64
C ASP A 60 -1.03 -9.01 8.32
N LEU A 61 -0.80 -8.27 7.22
CA LEU A 61 -1.27 -8.67 5.90
C LEU A 61 -0.71 -10.04 5.49
N ARG A 62 0.59 -10.27 5.74
CA ARG A 62 1.24 -11.54 5.42
C ARG A 62 0.75 -12.67 6.33
N ALA A 63 0.68 -12.44 7.64
CA ALA A 63 0.18 -13.42 8.60
C ALA A 63 -1.28 -13.82 8.32
N SER A 64 -2.09 -12.87 7.81
CA SER A 64 -3.49 -13.09 7.44
C SER A 64 -3.68 -13.78 6.08
N GLY A 65 -2.59 -14.09 5.36
CA GLY A 65 -2.61 -14.65 4.01
C GLY A 65 -3.19 -13.70 2.95
N LEU A 66 -3.22 -12.38 3.22
CA LEU A 66 -3.73 -11.37 2.30
C LEU A 66 -2.70 -10.96 1.24
N VAL A 67 -1.41 -11.20 1.53
CA VAL A 67 -0.29 -11.09 0.59
C VAL A 67 0.56 -12.35 0.66
N SER A 68 1.28 -12.66 -0.41
CA SER A 68 2.17 -13.83 -0.45
C SER A 68 3.26 -13.76 0.62
N ALA A 69 3.60 -14.91 1.20
CA ALA A 69 4.74 -15.03 2.12
C ALA A 69 6.07 -14.63 1.46
N ALA A 70 6.19 -14.83 0.14
CA ALA A 70 7.36 -14.48 -0.65
C ALA A 70 7.34 -13.05 -1.22
N ALA A 71 6.25 -12.28 -1.02
CA ALA A 71 6.18 -10.92 -1.51
C ALA A 71 7.17 -10.02 -0.76
N PRO A 72 8.02 -9.24 -1.45
CA PRO A 72 8.75 -8.13 -0.84
C PRO A 72 7.76 -7.17 -0.19
N LEU A 73 8.07 -6.72 1.03
CA LEU A 73 7.27 -5.73 1.75
C LEU A 73 8.08 -4.43 1.85
N PRO A 74 7.42 -3.27 1.83
CA PRO A 74 8.06 -2.00 2.17
C PRO A 74 8.74 -2.07 3.56
N ALA A 75 9.83 -1.31 3.70
CA ALA A 75 10.53 -1.12 4.98
C ALA A 75 9.74 -0.21 5.91
#